data_AF-A0A8T4T3T7-F1
#
_entry.id   AF-A0A8T4T3T7-F1
#
_cell.length_a   1.000
_cell.length_b   1.000
_cell.length_c   1.000
_cell.angle_alpha   90.00
_cell.angle_beta   90.00
_cell.angle_gamma   90.00
#
_symmetry.space_group_name_H-M   'P 1'
#
loop_
_entity.id
_entity.type
_entity.pdbx_description
1 polymer ?
#
loop_
_entity_poly.entity_id
_entity_poly.type
_entity_poly.pdbx_seq_one_letter_code
_entity_poly.pdbx_strand_id
1 'polypeptide(L)'
;MMKWMEQHKQLGPLILRVFFGAAFLVAGLDKVLSFDMMSGMFKSLFGNSLGTPMLVLAIVLELAGGAMLLLNWHANCAALVLSGLIAVAFVTTFKLGTAPNVIGTLREMMVMNTGGGNTAVNLAYLAGLLSLAFNGCETCRKR
;
A
#
# COMPACT_ATOMS: atom_id res chain seq x y z
N MET A 1 19.97 -21.04 -12.68
CA MET A 1 19.23 -19.97 -11.99
C MET A 1 17.71 -20.21 -12.02
N MET A 2 17.09 -20.43 -13.20
CA MET A 2 15.65 -20.74 -13.30
C MET A 2 15.17 -21.94 -12.47
N LYS A 3 15.88 -23.08 -12.48
CA LYS A 3 15.51 -24.27 -11.68
C LYS A 3 15.50 -24.04 -10.16
N TRP A 4 16.31 -23.12 -9.64
CA TRP A 4 16.39 -22.81 -8.20
C TRP A 4 15.21 -21.94 -7.75
N MET A 5 14.78 -21.00 -8.59
CA MET A 5 13.56 -20.21 -8.36
C MET A 5 12.28 -21.07 -8.41
N GLU A 6 12.24 -22.07 -9.29
CA GLU A 6 11.12 -23.02 -9.33
C GLU A 6 11.04 -23.91 -8.09
N GLN A 7 12.19 -24.24 -7.49
CA GLN A 7 12.28 -25.08 -6.30
C GLN A 7 11.81 -24.37 -5.02
N HIS A 8 11.84 -23.03 -5.02
CA HIS A 8 11.48 -22.19 -3.87
C HIS A 8 10.35 -21.19 -4.18
N LYS A 9 9.34 -21.60 -4.96
CA LYS A 9 8.14 -20.78 -5.26
C LYS A 9 7.46 -20.19 -4.02
N GLN A 10 7.64 -20.81 -2.86
CA GLN A 10 7.07 -20.36 -1.58
C GLN A 10 7.81 -19.16 -0.96
N LEU A 11 9.05 -18.85 -1.37
CA LEU A 11 9.79 -17.69 -0.84
C LEU A 11 9.23 -16.36 -1.36
N GLY A 12 8.69 -16.33 -2.58
CA GLY A 12 8.12 -15.10 -3.16
C GLY A 12 7.01 -14.48 -2.29
N PRO A 13 5.92 -15.22 -2.00
CA PRO A 13 4.84 -14.73 -1.14
C PRO A 13 5.31 -14.40 0.27
N LEU A 14 6.27 -15.15 0.82
CA LEU A 14 6.80 -14.90 2.15
C LEU A 14 7.61 -13.59 2.21
N ILE A 15 8.48 -13.35 1.24
CA ILE A 15 9.25 -12.10 1.13
C ILE A 15 8.32 -10.91 0.96
N LEU A 16 7.33 -11.02 0.06
CA LEU A 16 6.33 -9.96 -0.16
C LEU A 16 5.55 -9.64 1.13
N ARG A 17 5.13 -10.67 1.89
CA ARG A 17 4.43 -10.48 3.16
C ARG A 17 5.27 -9.77 4.20
N VAL A 18 6.53 -10.20 4.37
CA VAL A 18 7.45 -9.57 5.33
C VAL A 18 7.75 -8.13 4.93
N PHE A 19 8.04 -7.91 3.64
CA PHE A 19 8.30 -6.58 3.09
C PHE A 19 7.13 -5.63 3.28
N PHE A 20 5.93 -6.00 2.83
CA PHE A 20 4.75 -5.14 2.97
C PHE A 20 4.32 -5.01 4.42
N GLY A 21 4.34 -6.08 5.21
CA GLY A 21 4.01 -6.03 6.63
C GLY A 21 4.87 -5.03 7.39
N ALA A 22 6.20 -5.08 7.19
CA ALA A 22 7.12 -4.11 7.79
C ALA A 22 6.91 -2.69 7.24
N ALA A 23 6.75 -2.54 5.92
CA ALA A 23 6.55 -1.23 5.29
C ALA A 23 5.30 -0.52 5.81
N PHE A 24 4.18 -1.24 5.96
CA PHE A 24 2.94 -0.66 6.48
C PHE A 24 2.99 -0.37 7.99
N LEU A 25 3.69 -1.19 8.77
CA LEU A 25 3.92 -0.88 10.19
C LEU A 25 4.73 0.40 10.36
N VAL A 26 5.83 0.54 9.61
CA VAL A 26 6.66 1.75 9.67
C VAL A 26 5.86 2.96 9.18
N ALA A 27 5.10 2.83 8.08
CA ALA A 27 4.27 3.91 7.56
C ALA A 27 3.15 4.33 8.52
N GLY A 28 2.53 3.38 9.22
CA GLY A 28 1.51 3.66 10.24
C GLY A 28 2.10 4.33 11.48
N LEU A 29 3.27 3.88 11.95
CA LEU A 29 3.99 4.49 13.06
C LEU A 29 4.44 5.91 12.74
N ASP A 30 4.96 6.15 11.53
CA ASP A 30 5.34 7.48 11.07
C ASP A 30 4.15 8.45 11.05
N LYS A 31 2.96 7.98 10.64
CA LYS A 31 1.72 8.77 10.72
C LYS A 31 1.26 9.07 12.14
N VAL A 32 1.55 8.20 13.10
CA VAL A 32 1.28 8.45 14.53
C VAL A 32 2.25 9.49 15.07
N LEU A 33 3.53 9.38 14.75
CA LEU A 33 4.57 10.32 15.21
C LEU A 33 4.41 11.70 14.56
N SER A 34 3.94 11.75 13.32
CA SER A 34 3.73 12.96 12.52
C SER A 34 2.25 13.33 12.41
N PHE A 35 1.44 13.02 13.44
CA PHE A 35 -0.02 13.12 13.37
C PHE A 35 -0.53 14.51 13.00
N ASP A 36 0.03 15.58 13.58
CA ASP A 36 -0.39 16.96 13.31
C ASP A 36 -0.15 17.35 11.85
N MET A 37 1.02 16.99 11.31
CA MET A 37 1.38 17.23 9.91
C MET A 37 0.44 16.44 8.97
N MET A 38 0.24 15.16 9.25
CA MET A 38 -0.62 14.29 8.44
C MET A 38 -2.10 14.68 8.54
N SER A 39 -2.55 15.20 9.68
CA SER A 39 -3.90 15.73 9.84
C SER A 39 -4.15 16.91 8.92
N GLY A 40 -3.18 17.82 8.81
CA GLY A 40 -3.22 18.93 7.84
C GLY A 40 -3.35 18.44 6.40
N MET A 41 -2.54 17.44 6.02
CA MET A 41 -2.59 16.85 4.68
C MET A 41 -3.94 16.17 4.40
N PHE A 42 -4.45 15.35 5.32
CA PHE A 42 -5.73 14.66 5.16
C PHE A 42 -6.92 15.63 5.15
N LYS A 43 -6.88 16.71 5.95
CA LYS A 43 -7.89 17.77 5.88
C LYS A 43 -7.88 18.50 4.54
N SER A 44 -6.71 18.68 3.92
CA SER A 44 -6.62 19.25 2.58
C SER A 44 -7.20 18.34 1.49
N LEU A 45 -7.16 17.01 1.69
CA LEU A 45 -7.65 16.03 0.71
C LEU A 45 -9.15 15.72 0.87
N PHE A 46 -9.60 15.54 2.12
CA PHE A 46 -10.95 15.07 2.44
C PHE A 46 -11.83 16.14 3.13
N GLY A 47 -11.29 17.33 3.39
CA GLY A 47 -11.97 18.41 4.11
C GLY A 47 -11.80 18.33 5.64
N ASN A 48 -12.17 19.42 6.33
CA ASN A 48 -11.98 19.56 7.79
C ASN A 48 -12.76 18.55 8.64
N SER A 49 -13.91 18.07 8.16
CA SER A 49 -14.77 17.14 8.90
C SER A 49 -14.34 15.68 8.76
N LEU A 50 -13.88 15.27 7.57
CA LEU A 50 -13.53 13.87 7.26
C LEU A 50 -12.03 13.59 7.27
N GLY A 51 -11.17 14.61 7.20
CA GLY A 51 -9.72 14.44 7.17
C GLY A 51 -9.16 13.70 8.38
N THR A 52 -9.44 14.18 9.61
CA THR A 52 -8.92 13.52 10.82
C THR A 52 -9.47 12.11 11.02
N PRO A 53 -10.78 11.83 10.86
CA PRO A 53 -11.30 10.47 10.92
C PRO A 53 -10.65 9.52 9.89
N MET A 54 -10.43 9.98 8.65
CA MET A 54 -9.78 9.18 7.62
C MET A 54 -8.31 8.89 7.94
N LEU A 55 -7.59 9.84 8.55
CA LEU A 55 -6.22 9.63 9.01
C LEU A 55 -6.16 8.55 10.11
N VAL A 56 -7.05 8.64 11.10
CA VAL A 56 -7.10 7.65 12.19
C VAL A 56 -7.44 6.26 11.62
N LEU A 57 -8.41 6.19 10.71
CA LEU A 57 -8.75 4.95 10.03
C LEU A 57 -7.56 4.38 9.26
N ALA A 58 -6.85 5.22 8.51
CA ALA A 58 -5.67 4.80 7.76
C ALA A 58 -4.58 4.25 8.69
N ILE A 59 -4.28 4.92 9.80
CA ILE A 59 -3.31 4.45 10.80
C ILE A 59 -3.70 3.07 11.35
N VAL A 60 -4.97 2.90 11.75
CA VAL A 60 -5.46 1.63 12.30
C VAL A 60 -5.33 0.51 11.26
N LEU A 61 -5.72 0.76 10.01
CA LEU A 61 -5.64 -0.23 8.94
C LEU A 61 -4.20 -0.57 8.56
N GLU A 62 -3.30 0.40 8.53
CA GLU A 62 -1.88 0.16 8.22
C GLU A 62 -1.18 -0.61 9.34
N LEU A 63 -1.42 -0.25 10.61
CA LEU A 63 -0.82 -0.94 11.74
C LEU A 63 -1.38 -2.35 11.91
N ALA A 64 -2.71 -2.48 11.93
CA ALA A 64 -3.36 -3.79 12.07
C ALA A 64 -3.11 -4.68 10.84
N GLY A 65 -3.22 -4.12 9.63
CA GLY A 65 -2.97 -4.84 8.38
C GLY A 65 -1.52 -5.25 8.24
N GLY A 66 -0.57 -4.37 8.58
CA GLY A 66 0.86 -4.68 8.57
C GLY A 66 1.21 -5.81 9.55
N ALA A 67 0.68 -5.74 10.78
CA ALA A 67 0.84 -6.81 11.78
C ALA A 67 0.22 -8.14 11.32
N MET A 68 -0.99 -8.11 10.75
CA MET A 68 -1.67 -9.30 10.20
C MET A 68 -0.87 -9.96 9.07
N LEU A 69 -0.25 -9.17 8.18
CA LEU A 69 0.64 -9.68 7.14
C LEU A 69 1.89 -10.36 7.72
N LEU A 70 2.53 -9.77 8.73
CA LEU A 70 3.72 -10.34 9.38
C LEU A 70 3.40 -11.65 10.12
N LEU A 71 2.32 -11.66 10.90
CA LEU A 71 1.91 -12.82 11.72
C LEU A 71 1.24 -13.93 10.91
N ASN A 72 1.05 -13.75 9.60
CA ASN A 72 0.27 -14.63 8.73
C ASN A 72 -1.20 -14.78 9.17
N TRP A 73 -1.72 -13.81 9.92
CA TRP A 73 -3.07 -13.90 10.44
C TRP A 73 -4.02 -13.25 9.44
N HIS A 74 -4.82 -14.06 8.75
CA HIS A 74 -5.68 -13.61 7.64
C HIS A 74 -4.94 -12.74 6.60
N ALA A 75 -3.72 -13.13 6.23
CA ALA A 75 -2.85 -12.36 5.35
C ALA A 75 -3.51 -11.97 4.01
N ASN A 76 -4.40 -12.82 3.46
CA ASN A 76 -5.13 -12.52 2.23
C ASN A 76 -6.14 -11.36 2.43
N CYS A 77 -6.89 -11.37 3.52
CA CYS A 77 -7.83 -10.30 3.85
C CYS A 77 -7.08 -9.00 4.16
N ALA A 78 -5.98 -9.08 4.92
CA ALA A 78 -5.12 -7.95 5.19
C ALA A 78 -4.55 -7.34 3.90
N ALA A 79 -4.07 -8.18 2.97
CA ALA A 79 -3.59 -7.74 1.66
C ALA A 79 -4.68 -7.03 0.85
N LEU A 80 -5.91 -7.55 0.84
CA LEU A 80 -7.04 -6.91 0.16
C LEU A 80 -7.38 -5.55 0.77
N VAL A 81 -7.48 -5.46 2.09
CA VAL A 81 -7.80 -4.20 2.79
C VAL A 81 -6.71 -3.15 2.55
N LEU A 82 -5.44 -3.53 2.68
CA LEU A 82 -4.31 -2.64 2.41
C LEU A 82 -4.23 -2.26 0.93
N SER A 83 -4.58 -3.15 0.00
CA SER A 83 -4.65 -2.84 -1.42
C SER A 83 -5.72 -1.79 -1.71
N GLY A 84 -6.88 -1.88 -1.05
CA GLY A 84 -7.94 -0.87 -1.13
C GLY A 84 -7.48 0.48 -0.60
N LEU A 85 -6.78 0.50 0.53
CA LEU A 85 -6.21 1.72 1.12
C LEU A 85 -5.21 2.39 0.16
N ILE A 86 -4.31 1.60 -0.45
CA ILE A 86 -3.37 2.10 -1.46
C ILE A 86 -4.08 2.54 -2.73
N ALA A 87 -5.17 1.88 -3.15
CA ALA A 87 -5.95 2.32 -4.30
C ALA A 87 -6.61 3.68 -4.06
N VAL A 88 -7.17 3.91 -2.86
CA VAL A 88 -7.70 5.22 -2.47
C VAL A 88 -6.59 6.27 -2.43
N ALA A 89 -5.44 5.95 -1.83
CA ALA A 89 -4.28 6.84 -1.80
C ALA A 89 -3.78 7.17 -3.22
N PHE A 90 -3.76 6.16 -4.10
CA PHE A 90 -3.44 6.34 -5.51
C PHE A 90 -4.44 7.32 -6.13
N VAL A 91 -5.74 7.04 -6.15
CA VAL A 91 -6.74 7.91 -6.80
C VAL A 91 -6.73 9.34 -6.25
N THR A 92 -6.61 9.51 -4.94
CA THR A 92 -6.65 10.84 -4.29
C THR A 92 -5.39 11.67 -4.56
N THR A 93 -4.24 11.00 -4.74
CA THR A 93 -2.97 11.68 -5.00
C THR A 93 -2.66 11.80 -6.49
N PHE A 94 -3.28 10.96 -7.31
CA PHE A 94 -3.08 10.88 -8.75
C PHE A 94 -3.99 11.89 -9.45
N LYS A 95 -3.49 13.11 -9.64
CA LYS A 95 -4.15 14.14 -10.46
C LYS A 95 -3.98 13.81 -11.95
N LEU A 96 -4.87 12.98 -12.50
CA LEU A 96 -4.95 12.77 -13.96
C LEU A 96 -5.24 14.09 -14.67
N GLY A 97 -4.37 14.50 -15.60
CA GLY A 97 -4.71 15.46 -16.65
C GLY A 97 -4.10 16.86 -16.58
N THR A 98 -3.12 17.12 -15.71
CA THR A 98 -2.37 18.41 -15.75
C THR A 98 -1.28 18.44 -16.82
N ALA A 99 -0.80 17.29 -17.27
CA ALA A 99 0.24 17.21 -18.29
C ALA A 99 -0.36 17.30 -19.72
N PRO A 100 0.13 18.22 -20.57
CA PRO A 100 -0.40 18.43 -21.93
C PRO A 100 -0.08 17.29 -22.91
N ASN A 101 0.78 16.33 -22.54
CA ASN A 101 1.22 15.24 -23.42
C ASN A 101 1.36 13.91 -22.65
N VAL A 102 1.19 12.78 -23.36
CA VAL A 102 1.28 11.41 -22.83
C VAL A 102 2.62 11.13 -22.13
N ILE A 103 3.72 11.68 -22.66
CA ILE A 103 5.07 11.55 -22.06
C ILE A 103 5.15 12.32 -20.72
N GLY A 104 4.43 13.43 -20.60
CA GLY A 104 4.32 14.19 -19.35
C GLY A 104 3.56 13.42 -18.28
N THR A 105 2.44 12.79 -18.65
CA THR A 105 1.68 11.90 -17.74
C THR A 105 2.53 10.70 -17.30
N LEU A 106 3.25 10.06 -18.22
CA LEU A 106 4.17 8.96 -17.88
C LEU A 106 5.31 9.40 -16.96
N ARG A 107 5.81 10.61 -17.12
CA ARG A 107 6.79 11.20 -16.22
C ARG A 107 6.19 11.49 -14.84
N GLU A 108 4.97 12.00 -14.75
CA GLU A 108 4.24 12.17 -13.48
C GLU A 108 3.95 10.81 -12.79
N MET A 109 3.79 9.73 -13.56
CA MET A 109 3.69 8.37 -13.00
C MET A 109 5.01 7.82 -12.49
N MET A 110 6.14 8.19 -13.11
CA MET A 110 7.48 7.67 -12.78
C MET A 110 8.28 8.56 -11.82
N VAL A 111 7.91 9.84 -11.68
CA VAL A 111 8.59 10.78 -10.79
C VAL A 111 8.16 10.49 -9.36
N MET A 112 9.16 10.14 -8.55
CA MET A 112 8.98 10.10 -7.12
C MET A 112 8.95 11.53 -6.59
N ASN A 113 7.79 11.99 -6.12
CA ASN A 113 7.66 13.27 -5.43
C ASN A 113 7.76 13.04 -3.92
N THR A 114 8.73 13.69 -3.28
CA THR A 114 9.06 13.55 -1.85
C THR A 114 7.98 14.07 -0.89
N GLY A 115 6.81 14.47 -1.39
CA GLY A 115 5.67 15.02 -0.64
C GLY A 115 4.52 14.03 -0.39
N GLY A 116 4.80 12.77 -0.08
CA GLY A 116 3.78 11.79 0.34
C GLY A 116 2.96 11.14 -0.79
N GLY A 117 3.17 11.54 -2.04
CA GLY A 117 2.43 11.09 -3.21
C GLY A 117 3.30 10.44 -4.28
N ASN A 118 3.78 9.22 -4.03
CA ASN A 118 4.50 8.46 -5.04
C ASN A 118 3.57 7.53 -5.80
N THR A 119 3.11 8.00 -6.95
CA THR A 119 2.24 7.28 -7.87
C THR A 119 2.84 5.94 -8.33
N ALA A 120 4.14 5.90 -8.67
CA ALA A 120 4.87 4.68 -8.97
C ALA A 120 4.91 3.69 -7.79
N VAL A 121 5.19 4.19 -6.58
CA VAL A 121 5.32 3.34 -5.38
C VAL A 121 3.96 2.79 -4.97
N ASN A 122 2.91 3.63 -4.99
CA ASN A 122 1.54 3.21 -4.73
C ASN A 122 1.09 2.15 -5.75
N LEU A 123 1.44 2.30 -7.03
CA LEU A 123 1.14 1.29 -8.04
C LEU A 123 1.88 -0.03 -7.79
N ALA A 124 3.17 0.04 -7.45
CA ALA A 124 3.96 -1.14 -7.12
C ALA A 124 3.44 -1.86 -5.87
N TYR A 125 3.03 -1.10 -4.85
CA TYR A 125 2.45 -1.63 -3.62
C TYR A 125 1.09 -2.27 -3.91
N LEU A 126 0.25 -1.62 -4.72
CA LEU A 126 -1.03 -2.16 -5.15
C LEU A 126 -0.85 -3.50 -5.90
N ALA A 127 0.04 -3.55 -6.89
CA ALA A 127 0.31 -4.75 -7.66
C ALA A 127 0.87 -5.89 -6.78
N GLY A 128 1.80 -5.57 -5.88
CA GLY A 128 2.37 -6.55 -4.94
C GLY A 128 1.36 -7.09 -3.93
N LEU A 129 0.50 -6.23 -3.39
CA LEU A 129 -0.57 -6.63 -2.46
C LEU A 129 -1.67 -7.44 -3.16
N LEU A 130 -2.07 -7.08 -4.38
CA LEU A 130 -3.03 -7.86 -5.16
C LEU A 130 -2.43 -9.23 -5.52
N SER A 131 -1.16 -9.27 -5.90
CA SER A 131 -0.45 -10.53 -6.11
C SER A 131 -0.46 -11.40 -4.85
N LEU A 132 -0.24 -10.83 -3.67
CA LEU A 132 -0.36 -11.56 -2.40
C LEU A 132 -1.79 -12.04 -2.12
N ALA A 133 -2.78 -11.18 -2.34
CA ALA A 133 -4.19 -11.50 -2.10
C ALA A 133 -4.68 -12.67 -2.97
N PHE A 134 -4.30 -12.68 -4.25
CA PHE A 134 -4.76 -13.70 -5.20
C PHE A 134 -3.89 -14.96 -5.19
N ASN A 135 -2.56 -14.85 -5.02
CA ASN A 135 -1.67 -16.03 -4.96
C ASN A 135 -1.65 -16.69 -3.57
N GLY A 136 -1.99 -15.96 -2.50
CA GLY A 136 -2.14 -16.53 -1.16
C GLY A 136 -3.37 -17.44 -1.00
N CYS A 137 -4.32 -17.38 -1.94
CA CYS A 137 -5.54 -18.20 -1.95
C CYS A 137 -5.25 -19.69 -2.26
N GLU A 138 -4.15 -20.03 -2.95
CA GLU A 138 -3.81 -21.44 -3.20
C GLU A 138 -3.46 -22.21 -1.92
N THR A 139 -3.02 -21.52 -0.87
CA THR A 139 -2.69 -22.15 0.42
C THR A 139 -3.95 -22.45 1.25
N CYS A 140 -5.08 -21.78 0.97
CA CYS A 140 -6.39 -22.06 1.57
C CYS A 140 -7.09 -23.26 0.93
N ARG A 141 -6.76 -23.63 -0.31
CA ARG A 141 -7.36 -24.79 -1.00
C ARG A 141 -6.85 -26.15 -0.49
N LYS A 142 -5.91 -26.16 0.46
CA LYS A 142 -5.32 -27.39 1.06
C LYS A 142 -5.56 -27.55 2.57
N ARG A 143 -6.53 -26.87 3.15
CA ARG A 143 -7.07 -27.24 4.48
C ARG A 143 -8.55 -27.56 4.38
#